data_AF-A0A5C9A4I6-F1
#
_entry.id   AF-A0A5C9A4I6-F1
#
_cell.length_a   1.000
_cell.length_b   1.000
_cell.length_c   1.000
_cell.angle_alpha   90.00
_cell.angle_beta   90.00
_cell.angle_gamma   90.00
#
_symmetry.space_group_name_H-M   'P 1'
#
loop_
_entity.id
_entity.type
_entity.pdbx_description
1 polymer ?
#
loop_
_entity_poly.entity_id
_entity_poly.type
_entity_poly.pdbx_seq_one_letter_code
_entity_poly.pdbx_strand_id
1 'polypeptide(L)'
;MTLSARALPARLDALQSVSGLLLALFMWAHMLLVSSILISEEAMYRVARMFEGYYLFGRAHPWLVSVVVALVLLLMMLHAALALRKFPHSAGQYGAFRVHQRRMRHGDTTLWWWQVATGFLLFFLAPMHLFGMFSQPDQIGPYASAARVYHTHWPLYLVLLFAVELHGAIGLYRLALKWVVLPGRPPQQLRHRLNLLKWGLSVFFITLGLCTLLAYFRLGEQISDRPGLRYPPAIEVNP
;
A
#
# COMPACT_ATOMS: atom_id res chain seq x y z
N MET A 1 -12.84 37.32 -10.20
CA MET A 1 -12.62 36.24 -9.21
C MET A 1 -13.46 34.96 -9.48
N THR A 2 -13.96 34.73 -10.70
CA THR A 2 -15.02 33.72 -10.98
C THR A 2 -14.59 32.49 -11.80
N LEU A 3 -13.45 32.53 -12.50
CA LEU A 3 -12.93 31.37 -13.25
C LEU A 3 -12.31 30.29 -12.34
N SER A 4 -11.80 30.67 -11.17
CA SER A 4 -11.17 29.76 -10.19
C SER A 4 -12.17 28.76 -9.59
N ALA A 5 -13.39 29.21 -9.28
CA ALA A 5 -14.42 28.37 -8.65
C ALA A 5 -14.93 27.24 -9.55
N ARG A 6 -14.99 27.45 -10.87
CA ARG A 6 -15.44 26.44 -11.85
C ARG A 6 -14.41 25.33 -12.08
N ALA A 7 -13.11 25.63 -11.95
CA ALA A 7 -12.03 24.66 -12.15
C ALA A 7 -11.74 23.81 -10.91
N LEU A 8 -12.19 24.23 -9.72
CA LEU A 8 -11.87 23.57 -8.47
C LEU A 8 -12.35 22.10 -8.40
N PRO A 9 -13.59 21.73 -8.79
CA PRO A 9 -14.02 20.33 -8.76
C PRO A 9 -13.15 19.43 -9.65
N ALA A 10 -12.80 19.91 -10.85
CA ALA A 10 -11.93 19.18 -11.78
C ALA A 10 -10.52 19.00 -11.21
N ARG A 11 -9.95 20.06 -10.61
CA ARG A 11 -8.63 19.99 -9.95
C ARG A 11 -8.64 19.00 -8.79
N LEU A 12 -9.65 19.03 -7.95
CA LEU A 12 -9.74 18.11 -6.81
C LEU A 12 -9.94 16.65 -7.25
N ASP A 13 -10.64 16.41 -8.35
CA ASP A 13 -10.82 15.07 -8.90
C ASP A 13 -9.56 14.55 -9.61
N ALA A 14 -8.78 15.43 -10.25
CA ALA A 14 -7.45 15.13 -10.78
C ALA A 14 -6.46 14.83 -9.64
N LEU A 15 -6.40 15.68 -8.59
CA LEU A 15 -5.54 15.47 -7.43
C LEU A 15 -5.85 14.16 -6.71
N GLN A 16 -7.12 13.81 -6.54
CA GLN A 16 -7.51 12.52 -5.95
C GLN A 16 -7.02 11.34 -6.79
N SER A 17 -7.08 11.49 -8.10
CA SER A 17 -6.67 10.47 -9.06
C SER A 17 -5.15 10.28 -9.06
N VAL A 18 -4.39 11.38 -9.06
CA VAL A 18 -2.92 11.37 -9.00
C VAL A 18 -2.42 10.86 -7.67
N SER A 19 -2.97 11.31 -6.54
CA SER A 19 -2.54 10.81 -5.23
C SER A 19 -2.81 9.32 -5.07
N GLY A 20 -3.95 8.82 -5.56
CA GLY A 20 -4.26 7.39 -5.56
C GLY A 20 -3.32 6.58 -6.46
N LEU A 21 -2.95 7.11 -7.63
CA LEU A 21 -1.95 6.50 -8.52
C LEU A 21 -0.59 6.39 -7.83
N LEU A 22 -0.09 7.48 -7.26
CA LEU A 22 1.21 7.52 -6.60
C LEU A 22 1.26 6.54 -5.41
N LEU A 23 0.20 6.48 -4.59
CA LEU A 23 0.11 5.52 -3.48
C LEU A 23 0.08 4.07 -3.98
N ALA A 24 -0.67 3.76 -5.03
CA ALA A 24 -0.73 2.40 -5.54
C ALA A 24 0.60 1.94 -6.16
N LEU A 25 1.28 2.82 -6.90
CA LEU A 25 2.62 2.54 -7.43
C LEU A 25 3.66 2.39 -6.30
N PHE A 26 3.58 3.25 -5.27
CA PHE A 26 4.38 3.09 -4.06
C PHE A 26 4.14 1.72 -3.42
N MET A 27 2.89 1.29 -3.29
CA MET A 27 2.57 -0.02 -2.70
C MET A 27 3.12 -1.19 -3.51
N TRP A 28 3.08 -1.14 -4.85
CA TRP A 28 3.71 -2.19 -5.67
C TRP A 28 5.22 -2.23 -5.49
N ALA A 29 5.89 -1.07 -5.53
CA ALA A 29 7.32 -1.00 -5.24
C ALA A 29 7.62 -1.52 -3.83
N HIS A 30 6.85 -1.09 -2.83
CA HIS A 30 6.96 -1.54 -1.45
C HIS A 30 6.83 -3.06 -1.33
N MET A 31 5.81 -3.68 -1.94
CA MET A 31 5.62 -5.13 -1.90
C MET A 31 6.81 -5.88 -2.51
N LEU A 32 7.35 -5.40 -3.63
CA LEU A 32 8.53 -6.01 -4.25
C LEU A 32 9.77 -5.87 -3.36
N LEU A 33 10.00 -4.69 -2.79
CA LEU A 33 11.18 -4.40 -1.95
C LEU A 33 11.15 -5.16 -0.63
N VAL A 34 10.01 -5.21 0.05
CA VAL A 34 9.86 -5.94 1.32
C VAL A 34 9.90 -7.45 1.11
N SER A 35 9.52 -7.94 -0.09
CA SER A 35 9.60 -9.35 -0.46
C SER A 35 11.01 -9.86 -0.77
N SER A 36 12.03 -8.98 -0.80
CA SER A 36 13.43 -9.37 -1.00
C SER A 36 13.95 -10.38 0.03
N ILE A 37 13.30 -10.48 1.20
CA ILE A 37 13.55 -11.54 2.21
C ILE A 37 13.37 -12.96 1.65
N LEU A 38 12.52 -13.13 0.62
CA LEU A 38 12.31 -14.41 -0.05
C LEU A 38 13.52 -14.84 -0.89
N ILE A 39 14.40 -13.90 -1.25
CA ILE A 39 15.67 -14.17 -1.93
C ILE A 39 16.71 -14.56 -0.88
N SER A 40 16.95 -13.69 0.09
CA SER A 40 17.81 -13.95 1.26
C SER A 40 17.68 -12.83 2.30
N GLU A 41 18.12 -13.10 3.52
CA GLU A 41 18.27 -12.08 4.58
C GLU A 41 19.22 -10.95 4.16
N GLU A 42 20.30 -11.29 3.44
CA GLU A 42 21.28 -10.35 2.91
C GLU A 42 20.66 -9.45 1.83
N ALA A 43 19.78 -9.97 0.98
CA ALA A 43 19.05 -9.18 -0.01
C ALA A 43 18.16 -8.12 0.67
N MET A 44 17.40 -8.53 1.69
CA MET A 44 16.59 -7.59 2.49
C MET A 44 17.45 -6.57 3.22
N TYR A 45 18.58 -6.98 3.77
CA TYR A 45 19.52 -6.08 4.43
C TYR A 45 20.03 -5.00 3.47
N ARG A 46 20.46 -5.38 2.26
CA ARG A 46 20.93 -4.44 1.22
C ARG A 46 19.84 -3.46 0.78
N VAL A 47 18.61 -3.95 0.61
CA VAL A 47 17.46 -3.08 0.31
C VAL A 47 17.24 -2.07 1.44
N ALA A 48 17.28 -2.49 2.70
CA ALA A 48 17.16 -1.58 3.83
C ALA A 48 18.26 -0.51 3.82
N ARG A 49 19.54 -0.91 3.66
CA ARG A 49 20.67 0.03 3.62
C ARG A 49 20.61 0.99 2.42
N MET A 50 20.06 0.56 1.29
CA MET A 50 19.81 1.43 0.13
C MET A 50 18.91 2.62 0.49
N PHE A 51 17.81 2.38 1.22
CA PHE A 51 16.89 3.45 1.65
C PHE A 51 17.48 4.37 2.72
N GLU A 52 18.50 3.92 3.42
CA GLU A 52 19.29 4.73 4.35
C GLU A 52 20.46 5.46 3.67
N GLY A 53 20.53 5.43 2.33
CA GLY A 53 21.52 6.18 1.55
C GLY A 53 22.94 5.60 1.59
N TYR A 54 23.13 4.36 2.08
CA TYR A 54 24.45 3.76 2.26
C TYR A 54 25.31 3.77 0.98
N TYR A 55 24.73 3.40 -0.16
CA TYR A 55 25.46 3.34 -1.44
C TYR A 55 25.83 4.71 -2.01
N LEU A 56 25.30 5.80 -1.46
CA LEU A 56 25.61 7.17 -1.86
C LEU A 56 26.55 7.86 -0.86
N PHE A 57 26.35 7.64 0.43
CA PHE A 57 27.06 8.34 1.51
C PHE A 57 28.15 7.51 2.19
N GLY A 58 28.25 6.21 1.89
CA GLY A 58 29.20 5.28 2.51
C GLY A 58 28.89 4.94 3.98
N ARG A 59 27.76 5.44 4.52
CA ARG A 59 27.28 5.20 5.89
C ARG A 59 25.75 5.20 5.92
N ALA A 60 25.19 4.52 6.90
CA ALA A 60 23.75 4.36 7.07
C ALA A 60 23.12 5.59 7.74
N HIS A 61 22.05 6.13 7.15
CA HIS A 61 21.26 7.22 7.70
C HIS A 61 19.77 6.83 7.84
N PRO A 62 19.38 6.15 8.94
CA PRO A 62 18.00 5.72 9.17
C PRO A 62 16.95 6.84 9.10
N TRP A 63 17.31 8.07 9.50
CA TRP A 63 16.39 9.21 9.45
C TRP A 63 15.89 9.53 8.03
N LEU A 64 16.60 9.15 6.97
CA LEU A 64 16.14 9.27 5.59
C LEU A 64 14.85 8.47 5.37
N VAL A 65 14.74 7.29 5.98
CA VAL A 65 13.53 6.47 5.92
C VAL A 65 12.37 7.19 6.60
N SER A 66 12.58 7.81 7.77
CA SER A 66 11.54 8.61 8.44
C SER A 66 11.04 9.76 7.57
N VAL A 67 11.92 10.43 6.82
CA VAL A 67 11.51 11.48 5.87
C VAL A 67 10.62 10.91 4.77
N VAL A 68 11.01 9.79 4.16
CA VAL A 68 10.20 9.13 3.13
C VAL A 68 8.84 8.70 3.68
N VAL A 69 8.81 8.09 4.87
CA VAL A 69 7.57 7.66 5.53
C VAL A 69 6.67 8.85 5.85
N ALA A 70 7.23 9.99 6.29
CA ALA A 70 6.46 11.21 6.53
C ALA A 70 5.83 11.75 5.23
N LEU A 71 6.56 11.75 4.11
CA LEU A 71 6.03 12.15 2.81
C LEU A 71 4.90 11.22 2.33
N VAL A 72 5.05 9.90 2.51
CA VAL A 72 4.01 8.92 2.19
C VAL A 72 2.78 9.11 3.08
N LEU A 73 2.97 9.37 4.38
CA LEU A 73 1.88 9.67 5.32
C LEU A 73 1.10 10.92 4.88
N LEU A 74 1.80 12.01 4.52
CA LEU A 74 1.16 13.24 4.01
C LEU A 74 0.39 12.97 2.72
N LEU A 75 0.95 12.20 1.79
CA LEU A 75 0.29 11.80 0.56
C LEU A 75 -0.97 10.96 0.84
N MET A 76 -0.90 10.04 1.81
CA MET A 76 -2.03 9.23 2.26
C MET A 76 -3.12 10.10 2.88
N MET A 77 -2.76 11.05 3.75
CA MET A 77 -3.72 11.99 4.35
C MET A 77 -4.40 12.86 3.29
N LEU A 78 -3.65 13.38 2.32
CA LEU A 78 -4.18 14.11 1.18
C LEU A 78 -5.17 13.25 0.37
N HIS A 79 -4.76 12.02 0.04
CA HIS A 79 -5.62 11.08 -0.69
C HIS A 79 -6.91 10.79 0.06
N ALA A 80 -6.81 10.49 1.35
CA ALA A 80 -7.93 10.21 2.24
C ALA A 80 -8.90 11.39 2.31
N ALA A 81 -8.41 12.61 2.56
CA ALA A 81 -9.23 13.82 2.61
C ALA A 81 -10.00 14.05 1.29
N LEU A 82 -9.34 13.82 0.15
CA LEU A 82 -9.97 13.95 -1.16
C LEU A 82 -10.99 12.83 -1.43
N ALA A 83 -10.70 11.60 -1.03
CA ALA A 83 -11.53 10.42 -1.29
C ALA A 83 -12.76 10.34 -0.36
N LEU A 84 -12.67 10.82 0.88
CA LEU A 84 -13.77 10.85 1.86
C LEU A 84 -15.00 11.59 1.34
N ARG A 85 -14.81 12.59 0.47
CA ARG A 85 -15.92 13.31 -0.19
C ARG A 85 -16.84 12.39 -1.00
N LYS A 86 -16.40 11.17 -1.33
CA LYS A 86 -17.17 10.17 -2.08
C LYS A 86 -17.86 9.14 -1.19
N PHE A 87 -17.68 9.21 0.14
CA PHE A 87 -18.29 8.25 1.06
C PHE A 87 -19.78 8.59 1.30
N PRO A 88 -20.67 7.58 1.49
CA PRO A 88 -22.01 7.83 2.02
C PRO A 88 -21.89 8.48 3.40
N HIS A 89 -22.46 9.67 3.57
CA HIS A 89 -22.30 10.49 4.79
C HIS A 89 -23.57 10.55 5.65
N SER A 90 -24.60 9.78 5.31
CA SER A 90 -25.81 9.64 6.12
C SER A 90 -26.35 8.21 6.10
N ALA A 91 -27.10 7.83 7.14
CA ALA A 91 -27.76 6.53 7.21
C ALA A 91 -28.67 6.29 5.99
N GLY A 92 -29.36 7.35 5.51
CA GLY A 92 -30.19 7.29 4.31
C GLY A 92 -29.39 6.99 3.03
N GLN A 93 -28.25 7.68 2.82
CA GLN A 93 -27.39 7.42 1.66
C GLN A 93 -26.77 6.02 1.70
N TYR A 94 -26.33 5.59 2.88
CA TYR A 94 -25.82 4.25 3.09
C TYR A 94 -26.89 3.21 2.76
N GLY A 95 -28.10 3.34 3.34
CA GLY A 95 -29.21 2.42 3.09
C GLY A 95 -29.60 2.36 1.61
N ALA A 96 -29.77 3.51 0.97
CA ALA A 96 -30.11 3.62 -0.44
C ALA A 96 -29.04 2.95 -1.33
N PHE A 97 -27.76 3.22 -1.09
CA PHE A 97 -26.66 2.61 -1.83
C PHE A 97 -26.62 1.09 -1.64
N ARG A 98 -26.75 0.58 -0.41
CA ARG A 98 -26.71 -0.86 -0.13
C ARG A 98 -27.87 -1.61 -0.80
N VAL A 99 -29.07 -1.03 -0.80
CA VAL A 99 -30.23 -1.60 -1.52
C VAL A 99 -29.96 -1.62 -3.03
N HIS A 100 -29.49 -0.49 -3.60
CA HIS A 100 -29.18 -0.39 -5.02
C HIS A 100 -28.10 -1.41 -5.45
N GLN A 101 -27.00 -1.49 -4.72
CA GLN A 101 -25.90 -2.43 -4.98
C GLN A 101 -26.42 -3.89 -5.02
N ARG A 102 -27.22 -4.29 -4.03
CA ARG A 102 -27.76 -5.66 -3.92
C ARG A 102 -28.74 -6.00 -5.03
N ARG A 103 -29.56 -5.02 -5.47
CA ARG A 103 -30.53 -5.20 -6.56
C ARG A 103 -29.86 -5.25 -7.93
N MET A 104 -28.90 -4.37 -8.20
CA MET A 104 -28.21 -4.30 -9.48
C MET A 104 -27.32 -5.52 -9.76
N ARG A 105 -26.71 -6.10 -8.70
CA ARG A 105 -25.72 -7.19 -8.82
C ARG A 105 -24.60 -6.89 -9.83
N HIS A 106 -24.28 -5.60 -10.01
CA HIS A 106 -23.27 -5.15 -10.96
C HIS A 106 -21.87 -5.16 -10.33
N GLY A 107 -20.91 -5.75 -11.06
CA GLY A 107 -19.54 -5.98 -10.58
C GLY A 107 -18.84 -4.70 -10.16
N ASP A 108 -18.78 -3.68 -11.02
CA ASP A 108 -18.04 -2.44 -10.70
C ASP A 108 -18.68 -1.65 -9.56
N THR A 109 -20.01 -1.70 -9.42
CA THR A 109 -20.72 -1.08 -8.29
C THR A 109 -20.35 -1.77 -6.98
N THR A 110 -20.17 -3.09 -7.02
CA THR A 110 -19.72 -3.90 -5.87
C THR A 110 -18.24 -3.66 -5.57
N LEU A 111 -17.39 -3.54 -6.59
CA LEU A 111 -15.97 -3.20 -6.41
C LEU A 111 -15.78 -1.81 -5.79
N TRP A 112 -16.61 -0.83 -6.16
CA TRP A 112 -16.60 0.47 -5.51
C TRP A 112 -16.97 0.38 -4.02
N TRP A 113 -17.96 -0.44 -3.67
CA TRP A 113 -18.30 -0.69 -2.27
C TRP A 113 -17.12 -1.28 -1.48
N TRP A 114 -16.42 -2.25 -2.08
CA TRP A 114 -15.23 -2.85 -1.48
C TRP A 114 -14.15 -1.81 -1.19
N GLN A 115 -13.97 -0.83 -2.06
CA GLN A 115 -13.03 0.24 -1.78
C GLN A 115 -13.43 1.17 -0.66
N VAL A 116 -14.73 1.45 -0.50
CA VAL A 116 -15.20 2.24 0.65
C VAL A 116 -14.88 1.46 1.93
N ALA A 117 -15.15 0.16 1.95
CA ALA A 117 -14.86 -0.70 3.09
C ALA A 117 -13.35 -0.79 3.39
N THR A 118 -12.51 -1.10 2.39
CA THR A 118 -11.06 -1.19 2.59
C THR A 118 -10.42 0.16 2.85
N GLY A 119 -10.88 1.23 2.21
CA GLY A 119 -10.43 2.59 2.47
C GLY A 119 -10.73 3.03 3.91
N PHE A 120 -11.91 2.66 4.42
CA PHE A 120 -12.26 2.87 5.83
C PHE A 120 -11.33 2.10 6.78
N LEU A 121 -11.08 0.81 6.52
CA LEU A 121 -10.14 -0.01 7.30
C LEU A 121 -8.73 0.59 7.32
N LEU A 122 -8.26 1.14 6.19
CA LEU A 122 -6.92 1.71 6.05
C LEU A 122 -6.71 2.97 6.91
N PHE A 123 -7.75 3.69 7.34
CA PHE A 123 -7.61 4.79 8.30
C PHE A 123 -7.02 4.36 9.64
N PHE A 124 -7.17 3.09 10.01
CA PHE A 124 -6.69 2.57 11.29
C PHE A 124 -5.40 1.76 11.08
N LEU A 125 -5.38 0.90 10.06
CA LEU A 125 -4.29 -0.03 9.81
C LEU A 125 -3.02 0.66 9.28
N ALA A 126 -3.17 1.56 8.30
CA ALA A 126 -2.03 2.17 7.63
C ALA A 126 -1.26 3.14 8.53
N PRO A 127 -1.90 4.06 9.30
CA PRO A 127 -1.16 4.91 10.24
C PRO A 127 -0.38 4.14 11.30
N MET A 128 -0.92 3.03 11.83
CA MET A 128 -0.19 2.21 12.81
C MET A 128 1.09 1.62 12.20
N HIS A 129 1.01 1.10 10.98
CA HIS A 129 2.19 0.62 10.25
C HIS A 129 3.18 1.74 9.96
N LEU A 130 2.72 2.88 9.42
CA LEU A 130 3.58 4.01 9.06
C LEU A 130 4.24 4.64 10.29
N PHE A 131 3.54 4.73 11.42
CA PHE A 131 4.12 5.27 12.65
C PHE A 131 5.28 4.41 13.16
N GLY A 132 5.16 3.07 13.09
CA GLY A 132 6.26 2.17 13.43
C GLY A 132 7.49 2.38 12.54
N MET A 133 7.30 2.49 11.23
CA MET A 133 8.40 2.73 10.28
C MET A 133 9.01 4.13 10.43
N PHE A 134 8.20 5.12 10.82
CA PHE A 134 8.65 6.49 11.05
C PHE A 134 9.48 6.64 12.33
N SER A 135 9.03 6.02 13.43
CA SER A 135 9.58 6.19 14.77
C SER A 135 10.78 5.28 15.06
N GLN A 136 10.91 4.15 14.36
CA GLN A 136 11.98 3.17 14.55
C GLN A 136 12.59 2.77 13.19
N PRO A 137 13.09 3.74 12.39
CA PRO A 137 13.59 3.47 11.05
C PRO A 137 14.86 2.59 11.05
N ASP A 138 15.63 2.64 12.13
CA ASP A 138 16.84 1.83 12.35
C ASP A 138 16.51 0.35 12.63
N GLN A 139 15.25 0.04 12.91
CA GLN A 139 14.74 -1.32 13.13
C GLN A 139 14.13 -1.93 11.85
N ILE A 140 14.59 -1.46 10.68
CA ILE A 140 14.24 -2.00 9.37
C ILE A 140 15.43 -2.82 8.84
N GLY A 141 15.22 -4.13 8.81
CA GLY A 141 16.17 -5.14 8.34
C GLY A 141 15.58 -6.54 8.53
N PRO A 142 16.29 -7.62 8.15
CA PRO A 142 15.76 -8.97 8.22
C PRO A 142 15.35 -9.37 9.65
N TYR A 143 16.24 -9.26 10.64
CA TYR A 143 15.97 -9.70 12.02
C TYR A 143 15.00 -8.79 12.77
N ALA A 144 15.23 -7.47 12.76
CA ALA A 144 14.36 -6.53 13.47
C ALA A 144 12.91 -6.57 12.92
N SER A 145 12.74 -6.72 11.60
CA SER A 145 11.41 -6.87 11.02
C SER A 145 10.78 -8.23 11.33
N ALA A 146 11.55 -9.32 11.27
CA ALA A 146 11.08 -10.64 11.63
C ALA A 146 10.60 -10.73 13.09
N ALA A 147 11.39 -10.19 14.03
CA ALA A 147 11.03 -10.12 15.44
C ALA A 147 9.71 -9.33 15.65
N ARG A 148 9.58 -8.16 15.00
CA ARG A 148 8.35 -7.36 15.05
C ARG A 148 7.13 -8.09 14.50
N VAL A 149 7.29 -8.79 13.38
CA VAL A 149 6.23 -9.59 12.75
C VAL A 149 5.78 -10.70 13.69
N TYR A 150 6.71 -11.53 14.16
CA TYR A 150 6.43 -12.70 14.97
C TYR A 150 5.75 -12.35 16.30
N HIS A 151 6.29 -11.36 17.03
CA HIS A 151 5.79 -11.07 18.37
C HIS A 151 4.48 -10.29 18.41
N THR A 152 4.24 -9.39 17.45
CA THR A 152 3.16 -8.38 17.61
C THR A 152 2.39 -8.04 16.35
N HIS A 153 3.05 -7.94 15.19
CA HIS A 153 2.45 -7.27 14.03
C HIS A 153 1.83 -8.19 12.97
N TRP A 154 2.02 -9.52 13.03
CA TRP A 154 1.48 -10.41 11.99
C TRP A 154 -0.04 -10.30 11.77
N PRO A 155 -0.92 -10.13 12.80
CA PRO A 155 -2.36 -10.01 12.54
C PRO A 155 -2.68 -8.71 11.80
N LEU A 156 -2.02 -7.62 12.19
CA LEU A 156 -2.15 -6.32 11.53
C LEU A 156 -1.70 -6.42 10.08
N TYR A 157 -0.52 -6.96 9.82
CA TYR A 157 0.02 -7.05 8.46
C TYR A 157 -0.80 -7.98 7.57
N LEU A 158 -1.39 -9.04 8.12
CA LEU A 158 -2.30 -9.91 7.37
C LEU A 158 -3.54 -9.15 6.89
N VAL A 159 -4.22 -8.43 7.80
CA VAL A 159 -5.42 -7.66 7.41
C VAL A 159 -5.05 -6.48 6.51
N LEU A 160 -3.95 -5.79 6.81
CA LEU A 160 -3.45 -4.67 6.02
C LEU A 160 -3.12 -5.11 4.58
N LEU A 161 -2.49 -6.27 4.39
CA LEU A 161 -2.16 -6.84 3.08
C LEU A 161 -3.41 -6.94 2.19
N PHE A 162 -4.46 -7.58 2.68
CA PHE A 162 -5.71 -7.70 1.90
C PHE A 162 -6.39 -6.34 1.70
N ALA A 163 -6.45 -5.50 2.73
CA ALA A 163 -7.11 -4.21 2.64
C ALA A 163 -6.44 -3.31 1.60
N VAL A 164 -5.11 -3.15 1.66
CA VAL A 164 -4.36 -2.25 0.79
C VAL A 164 -4.29 -2.76 -0.65
N GLU A 165 -4.09 -4.07 -0.85
CA GLU A 165 -4.00 -4.66 -2.19
C GLU A 165 -5.35 -4.57 -2.92
N LEU A 166 -6.45 -4.97 -2.26
CA LEU A 166 -7.77 -4.83 -2.85
C LEU A 166 -8.12 -3.35 -3.09
N HIS A 167 -7.81 -2.45 -2.16
CA HIS A 167 -8.08 -1.02 -2.34
C HIS A 167 -7.33 -0.45 -3.55
N GLY A 168 -6.03 -0.72 -3.63
CA GLY A 168 -5.11 -0.23 -4.65
C GLY A 168 -5.41 -0.79 -6.03
N ALA A 169 -5.51 -2.11 -6.18
CA ALA A 169 -5.78 -2.74 -7.47
C ALA A 169 -7.15 -2.33 -8.04
N ILE A 170 -8.20 -2.33 -7.20
CA ILE A 170 -9.53 -1.87 -7.62
C ILE A 170 -9.49 -0.37 -7.97
N GLY A 171 -8.69 0.42 -7.25
CA GLY A 171 -8.45 1.84 -7.51
C GLY A 171 -7.81 2.10 -8.86
N LEU A 172 -6.71 1.42 -9.17
CA LEU A 172 -6.01 1.51 -10.44
C LEU A 172 -6.88 1.06 -11.61
N TYR A 173 -7.65 -0.03 -11.44
CA TYR A 173 -8.61 -0.48 -12.45
C TYR A 173 -9.62 0.62 -12.83
N ARG A 174 -10.27 1.24 -11.84
CA ARG A 174 -11.24 2.30 -12.12
C ARG A 174 -10.57 3.60 -12.56
N LEU A 175 -9.36 3.88 -12.08
CA LEU A 175 -8.57 5.02 -12.53
C LEU A 175 -8.28 4.91 -14.03
N ALA A 176 -7.84 3.73 -14.48
CA ALA A 176 -7.62 3.44 -15.88
C ALA A 176 -8.91 3.58 -16.70
N LEU A 177 -10.02 3.00 -16.24
CA LEU A 177 -11.32 3.16 -16.92
C LEU A 177 -11.81 4.60 -17.00
N LYS A 178 -11.43 5.43 -16.02
CA LYS A 178 -11.86 6.83 -15.94
C LYS A 178 -11.05 7.74 -16.87
N TRP A 179 -9.75 7.53 -16.99
CA TRP A 179 -8.84 8.47 -17.66
C TRP A 179 -8.22 7.95 -18.96
N VAL A 180 -8.17 6.63 -19.17
CA VAL A 180 -7.56 6.06 -20.38
C VAL A 180 -8.60 5.95 -21.47
N VAL A 181 -8.37 6.69 -22.55
CA VAL A 181 -9.13 6.58 -23.81
C VAL A 181 -8.18 6.01 -24.86
N LEU A 182 -8.53 4.86 -25.45
CA LEU A 182 -7.76 4.25 -26.53
C LEU A 182 -8.53 4.41 -27.85
N PRO A 183 -8.08 5.30 -28.75
CA PRO A 183 -8.70 5.45 -30.06
C PRO A 183 -8.74 4.12 -30.82
N GLY A 184 -9.88 3.83 -31.47
CA GLY A 184 -10.03 2.64 -32.31
C GLY A 184 -10.21 1.32 -31.57
N ARG A 185 -10.35 1.29 -30.23
CA ARG A 185 -10.65 0.07 -29.47
C ARG A 185 -12.02 0.16 -28.79
N PRO A 186 -12.85 -0.89 -28.85
CA PRO A 186 -14.15 -0.88 -28.18
C PRO A 186 -13.97 -0.86 -26.65
N PRO A 187 -14.69 0.01 -25.91
CA PRO A 187 -14.54 0.17 -24.46
C PRO A 187 -14.71 -1.13 -23.65
N GLN A 188 -15.54 -2.04 -24.14
CA GLN A 188 -15.80 -3.34 -23.51
C GLN A 188 -14.54 -4.23 -23.47
N GLN A 189 -13.74 -4.23 -24.54
CA GLN A 189 -12.49 -4.99 -24.59
C GLN A 189 -11.45 -4.43 -23.62
N LEU A 190 -11.35 -3.10 -23.53
CA LEU A 190 -10.47 -2.44 -22.55
C LEU A 190 -10.88 -2.82 -21.12
N ARG A 191 -12.17 -2.71 -20.79
CA ARG A 191 -12.70 -3.08 -19.47
C ARG A 191 -12.42 -4.53 -19.12
N HIS A 192 -12.63 -5.46 -20.04
CA HIS A 192 -12.36 -6.87 -19.83
C HIS A 192 -10.87 -7.11 -19.53
N ARG A 193 -9.96 -6.56 -20.34
CA ARG A 193 -8.51 -6.70 -20.14
C ARG A 193 -8.03 -6.09 -18.82
N LEU A 194 -8.51 -4.89 -18.48
CA LEU A 194 -8.17 -4.24 -17.21
C LEU A 194 -8.70 -5.04 -16.02
N ASN A 195 -9.88 -5.66 -16.13
CA ASN A 195 -10.42 -6.50 -15.07
C ASN A 195 -9.59 -7.79 -14.87
N LEU A 196 -9.15 -8.43 -15.96
CA LEU A 196 -8.23 -9.57 -15.89
C LEU A 196 -6.89 -9.17 -15.26
N LEU A 197 -6.30 -8.07 -15.74
CA LEU A 197 -5.04 -7.54 -15.19
C LEU A 197 -5.16 -7.22 -13.71
N LYS A 198 -6.24 -6.55 -13.29
CA LYS A 198 -6.55 -6.25 -11.89
C LYS A 198 -6.52 -7.50 -11.03
N TRP A 199 -7.24 -8.54 -11.43
CA TRP A 199 -7.29 -9.78 -10.64
C TRP A 199 -5.98 -10.57 -10.69
N GLY A 200 -5.31 -10.63 -11.84
CA GLY A 200 -4.00 -11.26 -11.96
C GLY A 200 -2.96 -10.61 -11.04
N LEU A 201 -2.91 -9.28 -11.02
CA LEU A 201 -2.02 -8.53 -10.13
C LEU A 201 -2.40 -8.72 -8.66
N SER A 202 -3.68 -8.71 -8.30
CA SER A 202 -4.10 -8.95 -6.92
C SER A 202 -3.77 -10.35 -6.44
N VAL A 203 -3.96 -11.39 -7.27
CA VAL A 203 -3.53 -12.75 -6.92
C VAL A 203 -2.02 -12.79 -6.73
N PHE A 204 -1.25 -12.20 -7.64
CA PHE A 204 0.21 -12.14 -7.54
C PHE A 204 0.69 -11.45 -6.26
N PHE A 205 0.23 -10.23 -5.96
CA PHE A 205 0.69 -9.47 -4.79
C PHE A 205 0.17 -10.05 -3.46
N ILE A 206 -1.03 -10.64 -3.42
CA ILE A 206 -1.50 -11.36 -2.24
C ILE A 206 -0.64 -12.59 -1.99
N THR A 207 -0.38 -13.42 -3.01
CA THR A 207 0.49 -14.60 -2.85
C THR A 207 1.90 -14.19 -2.42
N LEU A 208 2.50 -13.20 -3.10
CA LEU A 208 3.80 -12.66 -2.74
C LEU A 208 3.82 -12.16 -1.28
N GLY A 209 2.80 -11.41 -0.87
CA GLY A 209 2.66 -10.86 0.47
C GLY A 209 2.48 -11.93 1.54
N LEU A 210 1.69 -12.97 1.29
CA LEU A 210 1.50 -14.09 2.21
C LEU A 210 2.80 -14.90 2.37
N CYS A 211 3.50 -15.20 1.28
CA CYS A 211 4.82 -15.85 1.33
C CYS A 211 5.83 -14.99 2.11
N THR A 212 5.86 -13.69 1.85
CA THR A 212 6.75 -12.73 2.54
C THR A 212 6.45 -12.67 4.03
N LEU A 213 5.17 -12.56 4.42
CA LEU A 213 4.75 -12.54 5.82
C LEU A 213 5.12 -13.84 6.53
N LEU A 214 4.91 -14.98 5.88
CA LEU A 214 5.32 -16.29 6.41
C LEU A 214 6.83 -16.39 6.60
N ALA A 215 7.62 -15.86 5.66
CA ALA A 215 9.08 -15.84 5.76
C ALA A 215 9.54 -15.03 6.97
N TYR A 216 9.00 -13.83 7.18
CA TYR A 216 9.30 -13.03 8.37
C TYR A 216 8.83 -13.70 9.66
N PHE A 217 7.65 -14.33 9.66
CA PHE A 217 7.13 -15.02 10.84
C PHE A 217 8.05 -16.19 11.25
N ARG A 218 8.43 -17.05 10.30
CA ARG A 218 9.35 -18.18 10.54
C ARG A 218 10.74 -17.74 10.97
N LEU A 219 11.27 -16.69 10.35
CA LEU A 219 12.57 -16.14 10.77
C LEU A 219 12.48 -15.58 12.20
N GLY A 220 11.38 -14.92 12.54
CA GLY A 220 11.16 -14.37 13.87
C GLY A 220 11.04 -15.45 14.94
N GLU A 221 10.40 -16.57 14.62
CA GLU A 221 10.36 -17.78 15.46
C GLU A 221 11.76 -18.35 15.69
N GLN A 222 12.59 -18.47 14.65
CA GLN A 222 13.96 -19.03 14.78
C GLN A 222 14.88 -18.18 15.67
N ILE A 223 14.66 -16.86 15.70
CA ILE A 223 15.49 -15.94 16.48
C ILE A 223 14.83 -15.51 17.80
N SER A 224 13.67 -16.06 18.16
CA SER A 224 12.88 -15.58 19.31
C SER A 224 13.61 -15.72 20.65
N ASP A 225 14.48 -16.73 20.76
CA ASP A 225 15.26 -16.99 21.98
C ASP A 225 16.49 -16.08 22.13
N ARG A 226 16.72 -15.18 21.16
CA ARG A 226 17.86 -14.26 21.11
C ARG A 226 17.39 -12.82 20.95
N PRO A 227 16.74 -12.24 21.99
CA PRO A 227 16.22 -10.88 21.92
C PRO A 227 17.34 -9.87 21.64
N GLY A 228 17.10 -8.95 20.72
CA GLY A 228 18.07 -7.92 20.34
C GLY A 228 19.17 -8.38 19.38
N LEU A 229 19.10 -9.61 18.87
CA LEU A 229 20.04 -10.12 17.86
C LEU A 229 20.06 -9.19 16.63
N ARG A 230 21.23 -8.62 16.34
CA ARG A 230 21.46 -7.84 15.12
C ARG A 230 21.86 -8.78 13.99
N TYR A 231 21.43 -8.42 12.77
CA TYR A 231 21.83 -9.16 11.58
C TYR A 231 23.33 -9.00 11.36
N PRO A 232 24.12 -10.09 11.23
CA PRO A 232 25.53 -10.04 10.87
C PRO A 232 25.67 -10.00 9.33
N PRO A 233 25.90 -8.83 8.71
CA PRO A 233 25.94 -8.74 7.25
C PRO A 233 27.20 -9.40 6.67
N ALA A 234 27.10 -9.94 5.45
CA ALA A 234 28.26 -10.52 4.77
C ALA A 234 29.32 -9.48 4.37
N ILE A 235 28.93 -8.21 4.31
CA ILE A 235 29.80 -7.06 4.06
C ILE A 235 29.65 -6.13 5.28
N GLU A 236 30.75 -5.87 5.99
CA GLU A 236 30.75 -4.89 7.08
C GLU A 236 30.36 -3.51 6.53
N VAL A 237 29.20 -3.04 6.95
CA VAL A 237 28.73 -1.68 6.72
C VAL A 237 29.17 -0.87 7.93
N ASN A 238 30.09 0.06 7.74
CA ASN A 238 30.49 0.99 8.80
C ASN A 238 29.24 1.80 9.27
N PRO A 239 28.94 1.81 10.58
CA PRO A 239 27.83 2.57 11.13
C PRO A 239 27.98 4.08 10.94
#